data_AF-A0A261RFE6-F1
#
_entry.id   AF-A0A261RFE6-F1
#
_cell.length_a   1.000
_cell.length_b   1.000
_cell.length_c   1.000
_cell.angle_alpha   90.00
_cell.angle_beta   90.00
_cell.angle_gamma   90.00
#
_symmetry.space_group_name_H-M   'P 1'
#
loop_
_entity.id
_entity.type
_entity.pdbx_description
1 polymer ?
#
loop_
_entity_poly.entity_id
_entity_poly.type
_entity_poly.pdbx_seq_one_letter_code
_entity_poly.pdbx_strand_id
1 'polypeptide(L)'
;MNFDIACDRLLDAEGGYVNDPNDPGGETKFGISKRSYPNVDIKNLTRDQAKSIYLRDFWNRINADKLPDGVAFQAFDFAVNSGIETAVRKLQRALGVADDGHWGPISQAAADAMSESDQIMLLNAERLDFMRRLSTWKSFGAGWAGRIANNLRYGAQDS
;
A
#
# COMPACT_ATOMS: atom_id res chain seq x y z
N MET A 1 -6.61 6.80 -12.53
CA MET A 1 -6.96 7.00 -11.12
C MET A 1 -5.91 7.93 -10.55
N ASN A 2 -6.33 9.14 -10.18
CA ASN A 2 -5.41 10.05 -9.52
C ASN A 2 -5.16 9.59 -8.07
N PHE A 3 -4.04 10.05 -7.49
CA PHE A 3 -3.66 9.77 -6.11
C PHE A 3 -4.79 10.05 -5.11
N ASP A 4 -5.60 11.09 -5.34
CA ASP A 4 -6.71 11.43 -4.43
C ASP A 4 -7.72 10.30 -4.28
N ILE A 5 -8.18 9.71 -5.38
CA ILE A 5 -9.13 8.58 -5.34
C ILE A 5 -8.48 7.37 -4.64
N ALA A 6 -7.22 7.06 -4.96
CA ALA A 6 -6.49 5.96 -4.34
C ALA A 6 -6.32 6.15 -2.83
N CYS A 7 -5.95 7.37 -2.41
CA CYS A 7 -5.79 7.73 -1.01
C CYS A 7 -7.13 7.74 -0.27
N ASP A 8 -8.21 8.19 -0.90
CA ASP A 8 -9.53 8.18 -0.28
C ASP A 8 -10.04 6.74 -0.07
N ARG A 9 -9.85 5.84 -1.06
CA ARG A 9 -10.13 4.40 -0.91
C ARG A 9 -9.32 3.77 0.22
N LEU A 10 -8.04 4.13 0.36
CA LEU A 10 -7.19 3.66 1.45
C LEU A 10 -7.69 4.16 2.81
N LEU A 11 -7.95 5.46 2.93
CA LEU A 11 -8.34 6.10 4.19
C LEU A 11 -9.71 5.62 4.70
N ASP A 12 -10.66 5.40 3.79
CA ASP A 12 -11.98 4.88 4.14
C ASP A 12 -11.89 3.43 4.69
N ALA A 13 -10.85 2.68 4.30
CA ALA A 13 -10.57 1.36 4.85
C ALA A 13 -9.87 1.39 6.23
N GLU A 14 -9.22 2.49 6.62
CA GLU A 14 -8.42 2.57 7.85
C GLU A 14 -9.15 3.14 9.08
N GLY A 15 -10.38 3.61 8.95
CA GLY A 15 -11.18 4.02 10.11
C GLY A 15 -10.68 5.29 10.82
N GLY A 16 -11.48 5.75 11.78
CA GLY A 16 -11.33 7.04 12.45
C GLY A 16 -10.18 7.14 13.47
N TYR A 17 -10.11 8.29 14.16
CA TYR A 17 -9.12 8.57 15.21
C TYR A 17 -9.14 7.51 16.31
N VAL A 18 -7.96 6.95 16.62
CA VAL A 18 -7.76 6.01 17.73
C VAL A 18 -6.66 6.59 18.62
N ASN A 19 -6.99 6.71 19.91
CA ASN A 19 -6.04 7.12 20.94
C ASN A 19 -6.22 6.19 22.14
N ASP A 20 -5.57 5.03 22.07
CA ASP A 20 -5.54 4.08 23.17
C ASP A 20 -4.31 4.39 24.07
N PRO A 21 -4.52 4.74 25.36
CA PRO A 21 -3.43 5.01 26.29
C PRO A 21 -2.48 3.82 26.55
N ASN A 22 -2.91 2.60 26.22
CA ASN A 22 -2.13 1.37 26.38
C ASN A 22 -1.50 0.88 25.07
N ASP A 23 -1.77 1.53 23.94
CA ASP A 23 -1.18 1.16 22.66
C ASP A 23 0.21 1.81 22.51
N PRO A 24 1.28 1.01 22.31
CA PRO A 24 2.60 1.54 22.00
C PRO A 24 2.61 2.54 20.81
N GLY A 25 1.70 2.39 19.83
CA GLY A 25 1.56 3.31 18.69
C GLY A 25 1.15 4.74 19.07
N GLY A 26 0.48 4.90 20.21
CA GLY A 26 0.01 6.18 20.73
C GLY A 26 -1.03 6.85 19.83
N GLU A 27 -1.10 8.18 19.94
CA GLU A 27 -2.01 9.03 19.16
C GLU A 27 -1.87 8.76 17.65
N THR A 28 -2.96 8.30 17.03
CA THR A 28 -3.01 7.92 15.61
C THR A 28 -4.27 8.48 14.94
N LYS A 29 -4.09 9.09 13.76
CA LYS A 29 -5.19 9.60 12.93
C LYS A 29 -4.88 9.33 11.46
N PHE A 30 -5.85 8.83 10.70
CA PHE A 30 -5.67 8.48 9.28
C PHE A 30 -4.53 7.46 9.03
N GLY A 31 -4.30 6.53 9.96
CA GLY A 31 -3.18 5.58 9.91
C GLY A 31 -1.80 6.17 10.23
N ILE A 32 -1.71 7.48 10.47
CA ILE A 32 -0.47 8.19 10.77
C ILE A 32 -0.32 8.28 12.28
N SER A 33 0.68 7.59 12.84
CA SER A 33 0.96 7.55 14.27
C SER A 33 2.02 8.57 14.68
N LYS A 34 1.90 9.08 15.91
CA LYS A 34 2.90 10.00 16.50
C LYS A 34 4.29 9.35 16.58
N ARG A 35 4.34 8.03 16.73
CA ARG A 35 5.60 7.26 16.74
C ARG A 35 6.34 7.36 15.41
N SER A 36 5.64 7.15 14.29
CA SER A 36 6.24 7.22 12.96
C SER A 36 6.49 8.67 12.53
N TYR A 37 5.68 9.60 13.03
CA TYR A 37 5.72 11.02 12.68
C TYR A 37 5.77 11.90 13.94
N PRO A 38 6.92 11.93 14.66
CA PRO A 38 7.03 12.61 15.95
C PRO A 38 6.78 14.12 15.86
N ASN A 39 7.06 14.72 14.71
CA ASN A 39 6.92 16.16 14.49
C ASN A 39 5.53 16.57 13.96
N VAL A 40 4.63 15.63 13.70
CA VAL A 40 3.28 15.92 13.22
C VAL A 40 2.32 16.08 14.41
N ASP A 41 1.50 17.12 14.39
CA ASP A 41 0.38 17.27 15.33
C ASP A 41 -0.76 16.33 14.91
N ILE A 42 -0.73 15.10 15.43
CA ILE A 42 -1.66 14.04 15.03
C ILE A 42 -3.11 14.40 15.42
N LYS A 43 -3.31 15.07 16.56
CA LYS A 43 -4.63 15.51 17.02
C LYS A 43 -5.33 16.37 15.98
N ASN A 44 -4.62 17.39 15.50
CA ASN A 44 -5.14 18.40 14.59
C ASN A 44 -4.85 18.09 13.12
N LEU A 45 -4.28 16.92 12.82
CA LEU A 45 -3.98 16.50 11.45
C LEU A 45 -5.23 16.54 10.58
N THR A 46 -5.18 17.26 9.46
CA THR A 46 -6.27 17.31 8.48
C THR A 46 -6.13 16.19 7.45
N ARG A 47 -7.21 15.89 6.72
CA ARG A 47 -7.18 14.89 5.63
C ARG A 47 -6.17 15.29 4.56
N ASP A 48 -6.08 16.56 4.20
CA ASP A 48 -5.14 17.05 3.18
C ASP A 48 -3.67 16.96 3.62
N GLN A 49 -3.39 17.19 4.91
CA GLN A 49 -2.06 16.97 5.47
C GLN A 49 -1.70 15.49 5.47
N ALA A 50 -2.64 14.60 5.82
CA ALA A 50 -2.43 13.16 5.73
C ALA A 50 -2.18 12.71 4.28
N LYS A 51 -2.97 13.19 3.32
CA LYS A 51 -2.76 12.97 1.88
C LYS A 51 -1.36 13.40 1.45
N SER A 52 -0.90 14.57 1.89
CA SER A 52 0.45 15.06 1.56
C SER A 52 1.55 14.13 2.09
N ILE A 53 1.37 13.56 3.28
CA ILE A 53 2.28 12.55 3.85
C ILE A 53 2.25 11.28 3.00
N TYR A 54 1.08 10.75 2.67
CA TYR A 54 0.96 9.55 1.84
C TYR A 54 1.54 9.72 0.42
N LEU A 55 1.34 10.88 -0.19
CA LEU A 55 1.91 11.21 -1.49
C LEU A 55 3.44 11.18 -1.44
N ARG A 56 4.03 11.89 -0.48
CA ARG A 56 5.48 12.02 -0.34
C ARG A 56 6.14 10.71 0.08
N ASP A 57 5.62 10.06 1.11
CA ASP A 57 6.32 8.99 1.81
C ASP A 57 5.97 7.61 1.27
N PHE A 58 4.90 7.45 0.49
CA PHE A 58 4.51 6.16 -0.06
C PHE A 58 4.36 6.23 -1.58
N TRP A 59 3.41 7.01 -2.10
CA TRP A 59 3.06 7.05 -3.52
C TRP A 59 4.26 7.36 -4.42
N ASN A 60 4.99 8.44 -4.12
CA ASN A 60 6.17 8.82 -4.88
C ASN A 60 7.31 7.81 -4.73
N ARG A 61 7.45 7.20 -3.54
CA ARG A 61 8.53 6.24 -3.24
C ARG A 61 8.38 4.91 -3.96
N ILE A 62 7.16 4.54 -4.36
CA ILE A 62 6.90 3.36 -5.19
C ILE A 62 6.83 3.68 -6.69
N ASN A 63 7.14 4.92 -7.10
CA ASN A 63 6.98 5.40 -8.47
C ASN A 63 5.57 5.15 -9.05
N ALA A 64 4.53 5.34 -8.24
CA ALA A 64 3.15 5.03 -8.62
C ALA A 64 2.69 5.77 -9.89
N ASP A 65 3.17 6.99 -10.14
CA ASP A 65 2.86 7.77 -11.36
C ASP A 65 3.39 7.13 -12.67
N LYS A 66 4.22 6.09 -12.56
CA LYS A 66 4.75 5.32 -13.71
C LYS A 66 4.08 3.96 -13.89
N LEU A 67 3.11 3.64 -13.05
CA LEU A 67 2.38 2.39 -13.09
C LEU A 67 0.97 2.63 -13.65
N PRO A 68 0.34 1.59 -14.22
CA PRO A 68 -1.10 1.61 -14.46
C PRO A 68 -1.86 1.90 -13.17
N ASP A 69 -3.01 2.54 -13.29
CA ASP A 69 -3.77 3.11 -12.19
C ASP A 69 -4.18 2.08 -11.12
N GLY A 70 -4.66 0.92 -11.55
CA GLY A 70 -5.00 -0.19 -10.68
C GLY A 70 -3.76 -0.72 -9.98
N VAL A 71 -2.64 -0.90 -10.70
CA VAL A 71 -1.36 -1.37 -10.12
C VAL A 71 -0.83 -0.38 -9.09
N ALA A 72 -0.87 0.93 -9.38
CA ALA A 72 -0.44 2.00 -8.49
C ALA A 72 -1.17 1.93 -7.15
N PHE A 73 -2.49 1.77 -7.16
CA PHE A 73 -3.28 1.61 -5.95
C PHE A 73 -2.95 0.32 -5.19
N GLN A 74 -2.81 -0.82 -5.86
CA GLN A 74 -2.44 -2.08 -5.21
C GLN A 74 -1.08 -1.98 -4.50
N ALA A 75 -0.09 -1.41 -5.17
CA ALA A 75 1.26 -1.24 -4.64
C ALA A 75 1.26 -0.23 -3.48
N PHE A 76 0.50 0.87 -3.59
CA PHE A 76 0.34 1.87 -2.53
C PHE A 76 -0.33 1.28 -1.29
N ASP A 77 -1.45 0.58 -1.45
CA ASP A 77 -2.18 -0.10 -0.37
C ASP A 77 -1.28 -1.12 0.35
N PHE A 78 -0.48 -1.87 -0.41
CA PHE A 78 0.46 -2.83 0.16
C PHE A 78 1.62 -2.13 0.88
N ALA A 79 2.14 -1.04 0.33
CA ALA A 79 3.23 -0.26 0.92
C ALA A 79 2.83 0.34 2.28
N VAL A 80 1.60 0.87 2.39
CA VAL A 80 1.06 1.38 3.65
C VAL A 80 0.91 0.25 4.67
N ASN A 81 0.40 -0.91 4.25
CA ASN A 81 0.08 -2.00 5.16
C ASN A 81 1.31 -2.86 5.57
N SER A 82 2.34 -2.95 4.73
CA SER A 82 3.45 -3.90 4.91
C SER A 82 4.84 -3.30 4.63
N GLY A 83 4.92 -1.99 4.42
CA GLY A 83 6.15 -1.26 4.17
C GLY A 83 6.50 -1.14 2.68
N ILE A 84 7.09 0.00 2.34
CA ILE A 84 7.45 0.39 0.97
C ILE A 84 8.40 -0.62 0.33
N GLU A 85 9.48 -0.99 1.02
CA GLU A 85 10.47 -1.92 0.49
C GLU A 85 9.85 -3.29 0.21
N THR A 86 8.99 -3.79 1.11
CA THR A 86 8.26 -5.04 0.88
C THR A 86 7.41 -4.95 -0.38
N ALA A 87 6.61 -3.88 -0.51
CA ALA A 87 5.73 -3.71 -1.65
C ALA A 87 6.49 -3.62 -2.98
N VAL A 88 7.57 -2.82 -3.03
CA VAL A 88 8.41 -2.68 -4.24
C VAL A 88 9.04 -4.00 -4.63
N ARG A 89 9.65 -4.73 -3.67
CA ARG A 89 10.26 -6.04 -3.93
C ARG A 89 9.24 -7.06 -4.43
N LYS A 90 8.03 -7.06 -3.87
CA LYS A 90 6.96 -7.98 -4.31
C LYS A 90 6.39 -7.61 -5.67
N LEU A 91 6.31 -6.32 -6.02
CA LEU A 91 5.97 -5.91 -7.37
C LEU A 91 7.07 -6.33 -8.37
N GLN A 92 8.34 -6.12 -8.06
CA GLN A 92 9.46 -6.61 -8.90
C GLN A 92 9.40 -8.13 -9.13
N ARG A 93 9.12 -8.89 -8.08
CA ARG A 93 8.94 -10.34 -8.17
C ARG A 93 7.74 -10.73 -9.04
N ALA A 94 6.61 -10.04 -8.87
CA ALA A 94 5.42 -10.23 -9.72
C ALA A 94 5.72 -9.94 -11.20
N LEU A 95 6.57 -8.96 -11.49
CA LEU A 95 7.04 -8.61 -12.83
C LEU A 95 8.12 -9.56 -13.38
N GLY A 96 8.57 -10.55 -12.61
CA GLY A 96 9.58 -11.51 -13.05
C GLY A 96 11.01 -10.94 -13.13
N VAL A 97 11.29 -9.84 -12.43
CA VAL A 97 12.63 -9.24 -12.34
C VAL A 97 13.24 -9.43 -10.95
N ALA A 98 14.52 -9.09 -10.78
CA ALA A 98 15.18 -9.14 -9.48
C ALA A 98 14.46 -8.25 -8.46
N ASP A 99 14.14 -8.79 -7.28
CA ASP A 99 13.44 -8.10 -6.20
C ASP A 99 14.40 -7.35 -5.28
N ASP A 100 15.24 -6.50 -5.87
CA ASP A 100 16.30 -5.74 -5.20
C ASP A 100 15.81 -4.50 -4.41
N GLY A 101 14.53 -4.14 -4.55
CA GLY A 101 13.88 -3.01 -3.90
C GLY A 101 14.14 -1.66 -4.57
N HIS A 102 14.90 -1.63 -5.67
CA HIS A 102 15.26 -0.42 -6.40
C HIS A 102 14.49 -0.37 -7.72
N TRP A 103 13.47 0.48 -7.77
CA TRP A 103 12.71 0.68 -9.00
C TRP A 103 13.53 1.45 -10.03
N GLY A 104 13.94 0.79 -11.11
CA GLY A 104 14.74 1.36 -12.19
C GLY A 104 14.24 0.94 -13.58
N PRO A 105 15.02 1.22 -14.64
CA PRO A 105 14.60 0.97 -16.02
C PRO A 105 14.21 -0.49 -16.32
N ILE A 106 14.84 -1.46 -15.66
CA ILE A 106 14.52 -2.88 -15.84
C ILE A 106 13.13 -3.20 -15.26
N SER A 107 12.83 -2.74 -14.05
CA SER A 107 11.51 -2.91 -13.44
C SER A 107 10.43 -2.19 -14.25
N GLN A 108 10.73 -0.97 -14.73
CA GLN A 108 9.82 -0.21 -15.57
C GLN A 108 9.53 -0.93 -16.89
N ALA A 109 10.56 -1.41 -17.61
CA ALA A 109 10.37 -2.12 -18.86
C ALA A 109 9.56 -3.42 -18.69
N ALA A 110 9.73 -4.12 -17.56
CA ALA A 110 8.92 -5.30 -17.24
C ALA A 110 7.46 -4.94 -16.92
N ALA A 111 7.22 -3.84 -16.21
CA ALA A 111 5.89 -3.32 -15.97
C ALA A 111 5.20 -2.90 -17.28
N ASP A 112 5.91 -2.21 -18.18
CA ASP A 112 5.35 -1.77 -19.47
C ASP A 112 5.03 -2.96 -20.40
N ALA A 113 5.73 -4.09 -20.25
CA ALA A 113 5.55 -5.29 -21.07
C ALA A 113 4.46 -6.25 -20.55
N MET A 114 3.97 -6.07 -19.32
CA MET A 114 2.97 -6.93 -18.69
C MET A 114 1.61 -6.25 -18.65
N SER A 115 0.53 -6.99 -18.93
CA SER A 115 -0.82 -6.43 -18.84
C SER A 115 -1.13 -5.95 -17.42
N GLU A 116 -1.92 -4.88 -17.28
CA GLU A 116 -2.33 -4.36 -15.96
C GLU A 116 -3.02 -5.44 -15.11
N SER A 117 -3.91 -6.24 -15.71
CA SER A 117 -4.59 -7.32 -15.01
C SER A 117 -3.61 -8.39 -14.49
N ASP A 118 -2.61 -8.79 -15.27
CA ASP A 118 -1.59 -9.75 -14.82
C ASP A 118 -0.74 -9.17 -13.69
N GLN A 119 -0.35 -7.90 -13.79
CA GLN A 119 0.37 -7.21 -12.71
C GLN A 119 -0.43 -7.20 -11.40
N ILE A 120 -1.72 -6.88 -11.47
CA ILE A 120 -2.62 -6.87 -10.31
C ILE A 120 -2.77 -8.28 -9.72
N MET A 121 -3.00 -9.29 -10.56
CA MET A 121 -3.15 -10.68 -10.11
C MET A 121 -1.88 -11.20 -9.44
N LEU A 122 -0.72 -11.02 -10.08
CA LEU A 122 0.56 -11.51 -9.58
C LEU A 122 1.03 -10.76 -8.33
N LEU A 123 0.84 -9.43 -8.26
CA LEU A 123 1.16 -8.65 -7.06
C LEU A 123 0.32 -9.10 -5.86
N ASN A 124 -0.98 -9.34 -6.05
CA ASN A 124 -1.84 -9.82 -4.97
C ASN A 124 -1.52 -11.26 -4.56
N ALA A 125 -1.09 -12.11 -5.50
CA ALA A 125 -0.56 -13.44 -5.18
C ALA A 125 0.70 -13.35 -4.30
N GLU A 126 1.68 -12.53 -4.70
CA GLU A 126 2.91 -12.30 -3.93
C GLU A 126 2.64 -11.71 -2.54
N ARG A 127 1.66 -10.80 -2.45
CA ARG A 127 1.19 -10.23 -1.18
C ARG A 127 0.60 -11.30 -0.26
N LEU A 128 -0.30 -12.14 -0.77
CA LEU A 128 -0.91 -13.21 0.01
C LEU A 128 0.14 -14.21 0.48
N ASP A 129 1.07 -14.59 -0.39
CA ASP A 129 2.18 -15.49 -0.08
C ASP A 129 3.12 -14.91 0.99
N PHE A 130 3.39 -13.61 0.96
CA PHE A 130 4.09 -12.90 2.01
C PHE A 130 3.32 -12.96 3.34
N MET A 131 2.06 -12.52 3.34
CA MET A 131 1.27 -12.37 4.56
C MET A 131 1.01 -13.70 5.27
N ARG A 132 0.74 -14.78 4.52
CA ARG A 132 0.48 -16.11 5.12
C ARG A 132 1.68 -16.71 5.84
N ARG A 133 2.88 -16.16 5.63
CA ARG A 133 4.12 -16.58 6.33
C ARG A 133 4.38 -15.77 7.60
N LEU A 134 3.61 -14.70 7.85
CA LEU A 134 3.75 -13.91 9.07
C LEU A 134 3.24 -14.69 10.29
N SER A 135 3.97 -14.63 11.41
CA SER A 135 3.59 -15.28 12.66
C SER A 135 2.23 -14.81 13.20
N THR A 136 1.81 -13.60 12.83
CA THR A 136 0.56 -12.96 13.23
C THR A 136 -0.62 -13.29 12.29
N TRP A 137 -0.42 -14.08 11.23
CA TRP A 137 -1.48 -14.51 10.29
C TRP A 137 -2.67 -15.15 10.99
N LYS A 138 -2.45 -15.96 12.03
CA LYS A 138 -3.54 -16.62 12.77
C LYS A 138 -4.53 -15.62 13.37
N SER A 139 -4.06 -14.43 13.76
CA SER A 139 -4.89 -13.41 14.41
C SER A 139 -5.52 -12.43 13.43
N PHE A 140 -4.82 -12.08 12.35
CA PHE A 140 -5.24 -10.99 11.45
C PHE A 140 -5.47 -11.41 9.99
N GLY A 141 -5.07 -12.63 9.62
CA GLY A 141 -5.04 -13.10 8.24
C GLY A 141 -6.39 -13.09 7.53
N ALA A 142 -7.49 -13.32 8.25
CA ALA A 142 -8.84 -13.22 7.70
C ALA A 142 -9.15 -11.80 7.20
N GLY A 143 -8.79 -10.77 7.99
CA GLY A 143 -8.99 -9.37 7.60
C GLY A 143 -8.11 -8.98 6.42
N TRP A 144 -6.84 -9.41 6.42
CA TRP A 144 -5.93 -9.16 5.30
C TRP A 144 -6.38 -9.83 4.00
N ALA A 145 -6.82 -11.09 4.06
CA ALA A 145 -7.39 -11.80 2.92
C ALA A 145 -8.65 -11.13 2.39
N GLY A 146 -9.51 -10.62 3.28
CA GLY A 146 -10.68 -9.82 2.90
C GLY A 146 -10.31 -8.53 2.16
N ARG A 147 -9.27 -7.81 2.62
CA ARG A 147 -8.74 -6.62 1.93
C ARG A 147 -8.21 -6.97 0.54
N ILE A 148 -7.42 -8.04 0.40
CA ILE A 148 -6.93 -8.53 -0.89
C ILE A 148 -8.09 -8.88 -1.83
N ALA A 149 -9.16 -9.52 -1.32
CA ALA A 149 -10.33 -9.84 -2.13
C ALA A 149 -11.05 -8.57 -2.65
N ASN A 150 -11.17 -7.53 -1.82
CA ASN A 150 -11.72 -6.23 -2.26
C ASN A 150 -10.83 -5.56 -3.28
N ASN A 151 -9.52 -5.60 -3.06
CA ASN A 151 -8.53 -5.09 -3.98
C ASN A 151 -8.61 -5.75 -5.36
N LEU A 152 -8.79 -7.07 -5.44
CA LEU A 152 -9.00 -7.77 -6.70
C LEU A 152 -10.29 -7.31 -7.41
N ARG A 153 -11.35 -6.99 -6.66
CA ARG A 153 -12.59 -6.41 -7.23
C ARG A 153 -12.36 -5.01 -7.79
N TYR A 154 -11.62 -4.16 -7.09
CA TYR A 154 -11.22 -2.85 -7.62
C TYR A 154 -10.38 -3.00 -8.87
N GLY A 155 -9.40 -3.92 -8.85
CA GLY A 155 -8.59 -4.24 -10.02
C GLY A 155 -9.44 -4.56 -11.25
N ALA A 156 -10.46 -5.40 -11.11
CA ALA A 156 -11.37 -5.74 -12.22
C ALA A 156 -12.30 -4.59 -12.66
N GLN A 157 -12.46 -3.53 -11.86
CA GLN A 157 -13.27 -2.35 -12.20
C GLN A 157 -12.41 -1.24 -12.83
N ASP A 158 -11.15 -1.14 -12.41
CA ASP A 158 -10.23 -0.07 -12.80
C ASP A 158 -9.35 -0.44 -14.01
N SER A 159 -9.21 -1.75 -14.33
CA SER A 159 -8.42 -2.27 -15.46
C SER A 159 -9.21 -2.45 -16.76
#